data_AF-A0A7C7JW71-F1
#
_entry.id   AF-A0A7C7JW71-F1
#
_cell.length_a   1.000
_cell.length_b   1.000
_cell.length_c   1.000
_cell.angle_alpha   90.00
_cell.angle_beta   90.00
_cell.angle_gamma   90.00
#
_symmetry.space_group_name_H-M   'P 1'
#
loop_
_entity.id
_entity.type
_entity.pdbx_description
1 polymer ?
#
loop_
_entity_poly.entity_id
_entity_poly.type
_entity_poly.pdbx_seq_one_letter_code
_entity_poly.pdbx_strand_id
1 'polypeptide(L)'
;MGSRKKQMADAIKDAKKQVAFAKLNNCPTSPRKMRLVADLVRGERVEKALNILKFSQKEASNRLEKLLLSAIANWQAKNEDASIEDAELFVQ
;
A
#
# COMPACT_ATOMS: atom_id res chain seq x y z
N MET A 1 8.15 11.28 31.43
CA MET A 1 8.05 10.24 30.37
C MET A 1 9.37 9.48 30.33
N GLY A 2 9.39 8.22 30.80
CA GLY A 2 10.64 7.47 31.01
C GLY A 2 11.42 7.16 29.72
N SER A 3 12.75 7.10 29.83
CA SER A 3 13.71 6.82 28.75
C SER A 3 13.34 5.58 27.91
N ARG A 4 12.84 4.53 28.57
CA ARG A 4 12.37 3.29 27.93
C ARG A 4 11.27 3.51 26.90
N LYS A 5 10.33 4.42 27.15
CA LYS A 5 9.21 4.72 26.23
C LYS A 5 9.69 5.46 24.99
N LYS A 6 10.74 6.28 25.13
CA LYS A 6 11.37 7.02 24.02
C LYS A 6 12.17 6.07 23.11
N GLN A 7 13.05 5.25 23.71
CA GLN A 7 13.81 4.23 22.98
C GLN A 7 12.91 3.26 22.21
N MET A 8 11.81 2.81 22.82
CA MET A 8 10.83 1.96 22.15
C MET A 8 10.15 2.66 20.96
N ALA A 9 9.79 3.94 21.11
CA ALA A 9 9.19 4.71 20.02
C ALA A 9 10.17 4.94 18.86
N ASP A 10 11.45 5.14 19.16
CA ASP A 10 12.49 5.33 18.15
C ASP A 10 12.75 4.01 17.39
N ALA A 11 12.85 2.88 18.10
CA ALA A 11 12.97 1.55 17.46
C ALA A 11 11.79 1.23 16.52
N ILE A 12 10.56 1.59 16.89
CA ILE A 12 9.37 1.41 16.02
C ILE A 12 9.43 2.31 14.78
N LYS A 13 9.95 3.53 14.91
CA LYS A 13 10.12 4.44 13.77
C LYS A 13 11.17 3.92 12.80
N ASP A 14 12.27 3.39 13.31
CA ASP A 14 13.35 2.82 12.50
C ASP A 14 12.85 1.61 11.71
N ALA A 15 12.07 0.71 12.33
CA ALA A 15 11.44 -0.41 11.64
C ALA A 15 10.46 0.03 10.53
N LYS A 16 9.65 1.07 10.79
CA LYS A 16 8.73 1.63 9.78
C LYS A 16 9.43 2.38 8.65
N LYS A 17 10.69 2.78 8.84
CA LYS A 17 11.47 3.47 7.80
C LYS A 17 11.70 2.56 6.61
N GLN A 18 11.93 1.27 6.85
CA GLN A 18 12.17 0.27 5.80
C GLN A 18 10.89 -0.16 5.06
N VAL A 19 9.74 -0.22 5.75
CA VAL A 19 8.49 -0.68 5.13
C VAL A 19 7.81 0.46 4.35
N ALA A 20 7.55 0.27 3.05
CA ALA A 20 6.71 1.17 2.27
C ALA A 20 5.22 0.86 2.54
N PHE A 21 4.41 1.89 2.81
CA PHE A 21 2.96 1.73 2.97
C PHE A 21 2.24 2.97 2.45
N ALA A 22 0.97 2.81 2.09
CA ALA A 22 0.08 3.91 1.74
C ALA A 22 -1.24 3.78 2.49
N LYS A 23 -1.92 4.91 2.73
CA LYS A 23 -3.20 4.96 3.46
C LYS A 23 -4.16 5.92 2.78
N LEU A 24 -5.40 5.49 2.60
CA LEU A 24 -6.51 6.33 2.13
C LEU A 24 -7.51 6.53 3.26
N ASN A 25 -7.59 7.74 3.81
CA ASN A 25 -8.53 8.11 4.88
C ASN A 25 -9.70 8.93 4.30
N ASN A 26 -10.84 8.96 4.99
CA ASN A 26 -12.04 9.74 4.63
C ASN A 26 -12.62 9.43 3.24
N CYS A 27 -12.69 8.15 2.89
CA CYS A 27 -13.28 7.73 1.62
C CYS A 27 -14.81 7.62 1.74
N PRO A 28 -15.62 8.36 0.93
CA PRO A 28 -17.08 8.26 0.92
C PRO A 28 -17.57 6.98 0.20
N THR A 29 -17.15 5.82 0.68
CA THR A 29 -17.64 4.51 0.21
C THR A 29 -17.85 3.58 1.40
N SER A 30 -18.84 2.69 1.30
CA SER A 30 -19.08 1.71 2.37
C SER A 30 -17.89 0.77 2.52
N PRO A 31 -17.37 0.55 3.75
CA PRO A 31 -16.25 -0.36 3.99
C PRO A 31 -16.48 -1.76 3.42
N ARG A 32 -17.72 -2.25 3.41
CA ARG A 32 -18.08 -3.57 2.87
C ARG A 32 -17.86 -3.67 1.36
N LYS A 33 -18.21 -2.62 0.60
CA LYS A 33 -18.01 -2.58 -0.86
C LYS A 33 -16.52 -2.54 -1.20
N MET A 34 -15.73 -1.81 -0.43
CA MET A 34 -14.28 -1.77 -0.61
C MET A 34 -13.61 -3.10 -0.27
N ARG A 35 -14.06 -3.79 0.79
CA ARG A 35 -13.49 -5.07 1.22
C ARG A 35 -13.56 -6.14 0.13
N LEU A 36 -14.67 -6.21 -0.62
CA LEU A 36 -14.80 -7.14 -1.75
C LEU A 36 -13.72 -6.95 -2.82
N VAL A 37 -13.33 -5.70 -3.10
CA VAL A 37 -12.29 -5.40 -4.10
C VAL A 37 -10.90 -5.63 -3.49
N ALA A 38 -10.70 -5.26 -2.23
CA ALA A 38 -9.43 -5.48 -1.53
C ALA A 38 -9.08 -6.97 -1.41
N ASP A 39 -10.08 -7.84 -1.20
CA ASP A 39 -9.88 -9.29 -1.11
C ASP A 39 -9.46 -9.90 -2.45
N LEU A 40 -9.82 -9.30 -3.60
CA LEU A 40 -9.36 -9.75 -4.93
C LEU A 40 -7.89 -9.41 -5.21
N VAL A 41 -7.37 -8.37 -4.57
CA VAL A 41 -6.03 -7.83 -4.83
C VAL A 41 -5.01 -8.31 -3.80
N ARG A 42 -5.46 -8.78 -2.64
CA ARG A 42 -4.57 -9.29 -1.58
C ARG A 42 -3.82 -10.53 -2.07
N GLY A 43 -2.48 -10.50 -1.95
CA GLY A 43 -1.61 -11.60 -2.37
C GLY A 43 -1.30 -11.64 -3.86
N GLU A 44 -1.86 -10.73 -4.66
CA GLU A 44 -1.55 -10.63 -6.08
C GLU A 44 -0.30 -9.77 -6.32
N ARG A 45 0.38 -10.04 -7.45
CA ARG A 45 1.49 -9.20 -7.92
C ARG A 45 0.97 -7.81 -8.30
N VAL A 46 1.77 -6.77 -8.08
CA VAL A 46 1.38 -5.36 -8.31
C VAL A 46 0.86 -5.13 -9.74
N GLU A 47 1.49 -5.71 -10.75
CA GLU A 47 1.04 -5.59 -12.15
C GLU A 47 -0.36 -6.20 -12.36
N LYS A 48 -0.58 -7.39 -11.81
CA LYS A 48 -1.86 -8.10 -11.92
C LYS A 48 -2.95 -7.39 -11.11
N ALA A 49 -2.61 -6.87 -9.94
CA ALA A 49 -3.47 -6.03 -9.12
C ALA A 49 -3.92 -4.77 -9.87
N LEU A 50 -3.01 -4.05 -10.53
CA LEU A 50 -3.34 -2.87 -11.34
C LEU A 50 -4.30 -3.23 -12.48
N ASN A 51 -4.07 -4.34 -13.17
CA ASN A 51 -4.96 -4.81 -14.23
C ASN A 51 -6.35 -5.16 -13.68
N ILE A 52 -6.44 -5.91 -12.59
CA ILE A 52 -7.72 -6.27 -11.95
C ILE A 52 -8.49 -5.00 -11.55
N LEU A 53 -7.81 -4.02 -10.96
CA LEU A 53 -8.44 -2.77 -10.54
C LEU A 53 -8.92 -1.94 -11.72
N LYS A 54 -8.14 -1.85 -12.80
CA LYS A 54 -8.44 -1.06 -14.00
C LYS A 54 -9.63 -1.60 -14.80
N PHE A 55 -9.80 -2.92 -14.87
CA PHE A 55 -10.91 -3.56 -15.60
C PHE A 55 -12.12 -3.89 -14.72
N SER A 56 -12.06 -3.59 -13.42
CA SER A 56 -13.17 -3.84 -12.52
C SER A 56 -14.28 -2.80 -12.66
N GLN A 57 -15.53 -3.26 -12.81
CA GLN A 57 -16.71 -2.39 -12.94
C GLN A 57 -17.12 -1.70 -11.62
N LYS A 58 -16.40 -1.92 -10.52
CA LYS A 58 -16.74 -1.36 -9.21
C LYS A 58 -16.09 0.01 -9.03
N GLU A 59 -16.86 1.02 -8.57
CA GLU A 59 -16.33 2.37 -8.27
C GLU A 59 -15.20 2.35 -7.22
N ALA A 60 -15.24 1.39 -6.29
CA ALA A 60 -14.19 1.21 -5.29
C ALA A 60 -12.81 0.92 -5.90
N SER A 61 -12.77 0.32 -7.09
CA SER A 61 -11.54 -0.07 -7.78
C SER A 61 -10.73 1.15 -8.22
N ASN A 62 -11.38 2.19 -8.76
CA ASN A 62 -10.71 3.43 -9.17
C ASN A 62 -9.96 4.12 -8.02
N ARG A 63 -10.48 4.00 -6.80
CA ARG A 63 -9.86 4.59 -5.61
C ARG A 63 -8.70 3.75 -5.08
N LEU A 64 -8.87 2.43 -5.13
CA LEU A 64 -7.81 1.48 -4.78
C LEU A 64 -6.65 1.52 -5.76
N GLU A 65 -6.92 1.72 -7.06
CA GLU A 65 -5.90 1.90 -8.09
C GLU A 65 -4.99 3.09 -7.76
N LYS A 66 -5.57 4.25 -7.46
CA LYS A 66 -4.82 5.45 -7.04
C LYS A 66 -3.99 5.21 -5.78
N LEU A 67 -4.55 4.48 -4.82
CA LEU A 67 -3.82 4.13 -3.59
C LEU A 67 -2.63 3.22 -3.88
N LEU A 68 -2.79 2.23 -4.77
CA LEU A 68 -1.73 1.31 -5.16
C LEU A 68 -0.61 2.05 -5.89
N LEU A 69 -0.94 2.95 -6.82
CA LEU A 69 0.04 3.83 -7.47
C LEU A 69 0.81 4.69 -6.46
N SER A 70 0.12 5.25 -5.46
CA SER A 70 0.77 5.99 -4.38
C SER A 70 1.70 5.10 -3.54
N ALA A 71 1.35 3.84 -3.30
CA ALA A 71 2.21 2.90 -2.59
C ALA A 71 3.49 2.59 -3.36
N ILE A 72 3.39 2.40 -4.68
CA ILE A 72 4.54 2.20 -5.57
C ILE A 72 5.44 3.45 -5.56
N ALA A 73 4.87 4.64 -5.67
CA ALA A 73 5.62 5.89 -5.60
C ALA A 73 6.35 6.07 -4.25
N ASN A 74 5.71 5.70 -3.14
CA ASN A 74 6.35 5.71 -1.81
C ASN A 74 7.48 4.67 -1.70
N TRP A 75 7.37 3.55 -2.39
CA TRP A 75 8.42 2.53 -2.44
C TRP A 75 9.61 3.01 -3.29
N GLN A 76 9.35 3.56 -4.48
CA GLN A 76 10.37 4.18 -5.33
C GLN A 76 11.16 5.26 -4.58
N ALA A 77 10.46 6.18 -3.90
CA ALA A 77 11.10 7.26 -3.15
C ALA A 77 11.98 6.78 -1.97
N LYS A 78 11.80 5.53 -1.52
CA LYS A 78 12.65 4.92 -0.49
C LYS A 78 13.83 4.14 -1.07
N ASN A 79 13.69 3.66 -2.30
CA ASN A 79 14.66 2.81 -2.99
C ASN A 79 15.03 3.42 -4.34
N GLU A 80 15.67 4.60 -4.32
CA GLU A 80 16.01 5.38 -5.54
C GLU A 80 16.90 4.60 -6.53
N ASP A 81 17.64 3.59 -6.05
CA ASP A 81 18.56 2.77 -6.85
C ASP A 81 17.96 1.43 -7.35
N ALA A 82 16.72 1.10 -6.99
CA ALA A 82 16.12 -0.19 -7.34
C ALA A 82 15.07 -0.06 -8.46
N SER A 83 15.28 -0.79 -9.56
CA SER A 83 14.28 -0.94 -10.62
C SER A 83 13.05 -1.69 -10.10
N ILE A 84 11.87 -1.15 -10.37
CA ILE A 84 10.58 -1.75 -9.96
C ILE A 84 10.31 -3.05 -10.71
N GLU A 85 10.79 -3.17 -11.95
CA GLU A 85 10.62 -4.37 -12.76
C GLU A 85 11.27 -5.61 -12.10
N ASP A 86 12.35 -5.43 -11.34
CA ASP A 86 13.08 -6.53 -10.68
C ASP A 86 12.54 -6.86 -9.28
N ALA A 87 11.69 -6.00 -8.71
CA ALA A 87 11.37 -6.03 -7.29
C ALA A 87 10.27 -7.01 -6.87
N GLU A 88 9.71 -7.82 -7.79
CA GLU A 88 8.63 -8.80 -7.55
C GLU A 88 7.60 -8.35 -6.48
N LEU A 89 7.11 -7.12 -6.61
CA LEU A 89 6.27 -6.52 -5.57
C LEU A 89 4.92 -7.23 -5.48
N PHE A 90 4.53 -7.59 -4.25
CA PHE A 90 3.24 -8.20 -3.92
C PHE A 90 2.43 -7.31 -2.99
N VAL A 91 1.10 -7.37 -3.09
CA VAL A 91 0.20 -6.65 -2.18
C VAL A 91 -0.03 -7.50 -0.93
N GLN A 92 0.49 -7.04 0.21
CA GLN A 92 0.35 -7.68 1.53
C GLN A 92 -0.87 -7.18 2.31
#